data_AF-A0A259FZ86-F1
#
_entry.id   AF-A0A259FZ86-F1
#
_cell.length_a   1.000
_cell.length_b   1.000
_cell.length_c   1.000
_cell.angle_alpha   90.00
_cell.angle_beta   90.00
_cell.angle_gamma   90.00
#
_symmetry.space_group_name_H-M   'P 1'
#
loop_
_entity.id
_entity.type
_entity.pdbx_description
1 polymer ?
#
loop_
_entity_poly.entity_id
_entity_poly.type
_entity_poly.pdbx_seq_one_letter_code
_entity_poly.pdbx_strand_id
1 'polypeptide(L)'
;MPSPFILDRSSVTQIMAWVLVALLPGIGAYVWLFGPGILVTLTLATVTALAAETAMLKARGYPAKPFLTDLSAIVTAWLLALSLPSLAPWWLIITGTLFAIVVAKHLYG
;
A
#
# COMPACT_ATOMS: atom_id res chain seq x y z
N MET A 1 1.58 -28.41 -16.81
CA MET A 1 0.79 -28.36 -15.57
C MET A 1 1.77 -28.40 -14.42
N PRO A 2 1.84 -27.37 -13.55
CA PRO A 2 2.77 -27.39 -12.41
C PRO A 2 2.42 -28.56 -11.49
N SER A 3 3.42 -29.23 -10.90
CA SER A 3 3.20 -30.40 -10.07
C SER A 3 2.58 -30.03 -8.70
N PRO A 4 1.68 -30.85 -8.13
CA PRO A 4 0.85 -30.45 -6.97
C PRO A 4 1.56 -30.49 -5.60
N PHE A 5 2.89 -30.67 -5.57
CA PHE A 5 3.61 -31.09 -4.36
C PHE A 5 4.61 -30.08 -3.80
N ILE A 6 4.77 -28.89 -4.41
CA ILE A 6 5.47 -27.79 -3.75
C ILE A 6 4.42 -27.07 -2.88
N LEU A 7 4.30 -27.52 -1.63
CA LEU A 7 3.61 -26.80 -0.58
C LEU A 7 4.49 -25.61 -0.19
N ASP A 8 4.53 -24.58 -1.04
CA ASP A 8 5.14 -23.32 -0.66
C ASP A 8 4.27 -22.72 0.46
N ARG A 9 4.78 -22.74 1.70
CA ARG A 9 4.10 -22.20 2.88
C ARG A 9 4.15 -20.67 2.96
N SER A 10 4.76 -20.02 1.97
CA SER A 10 4.87 -18.58 1.91
C SER A 10 3.48 -17.97 1.64
N SER A 11 2.90 -17.35 2.67
CA SER A 11 1.64 -16.64 2.49
C SER A 11 1.88 -15.31 1.77
N VAL A 12 0.90 -14.86 0.98
CA VAL A 12 0.96 -13.56 0.30
C VAL A 12 1.24 -12.43 1.29
N THR A 13 0.62 -12.49 2.47
CA THR A 13 0.85 -11.55 3.57
C THR A 13 2.30 -11.54 4.04
N GLN A 14 2.97 -12.69 4.13
CA GLN A 14 4.40 -12.74 4.48
C GLN A 14 5.26 -12.06 3.42
N ILE A 15 4.98 -12.29 2.14
CA ILE A 15 5.71 -11.64 1.04
C ILE A 15 5.50 -10.12 1.09
N MET A 16 4.26 -9.66 1.25
CA MET A 16 3.94 -8.22 1.37
C MET A 16 4.63 -7.58 2.59
N ALA A 17 4.69 -8.29 3.72
CA ALA A 17 5.42 -7.83 4.90
C ALA A 17 6.94 -7.69 4.61
N TRP A 18 7.53 -8.67 3.91
CA TRP A 18 8.93 -8.58 3.49
C TRP A 18 9.20 -7.40 2.56
N VAL A 19 8.27 -7.07 1.65
CA VAL A 19 8.36 -5.88 0.81
C VAL A 19 8.38 -4.61 1.66
N LEU A 20 7.50 -4.49 2.66
CA LEU A 20 7.49 -3.34 3.56
C LEU A 20 8.81 -3.22 4.34
N VAL A 21 9.32 -4.33 4.87
CA VAL A 21 10.62 -4.36 5.57
C VAL A 21 11.76 -3.97 4.64
N ALA A 22 11.76 -4.45 3.40
CA ALA A 22 12.76 -4.09 2.39
C ALA A 22 12.69 -2.61 1.97
N LEU A 23 11.53 -1.97 2.08
CA LEU A 23 11.38 -0.53 1.82
C LEU A 23 11.94 0.35 2.93
N LEU A 24 11.99 -0.11 4.19
CA LEU A 24 12.48 0.68 5.34
C LEU A 24 13.88 1.29 5.13
N PRO A 25 14.94 0.55 4.70
CA PRO A 25 16.24 1.16 4.44
C PRO A 25 16.19 2.19 3.31
N GLY A 26 15.34 1.97 2.29
CA GLY A 26 15.11 2.93 1.20
C GLY A 26 14.47 4.22 1.69
N ILE A 27 13.45 4.11 2.57
CA ILE A 27 12.80 5.27 3.21
C ILE A 27 13.81 6.01 4.10
N GLY A 28 14.67 5.29 4.83
CA GLY A 28 15.73 5.89 5.64
C GLY A 28 16.70 6.73 4.82
N ALA A 29 17.17 6.21 3.68
CA ALA A 29 17.98 6.97 2.74
C ALA A 29 17.22 8.18 2.17
N TYR A 30 15.94 8.00 1.83
CA TYR A 30 15.10 9.06 1.29
C TYR A 30 14.92 10.23 2.28
N VAL A 31 14.66 9.92 3.56
CA VAL A 31 14.57 10.92 4.63
C VAL A 31 15.89 11.67 4.82
N TRP A 32 17.02 10.98 4.68
CA TRP A 32 18.33 11.61 4.82
C TRP A 32 18.66 12.58 3.68
N LEU A 33 18.27 12.25 2.44
CA LEU A 33 18.49 13.10 1.26
C LEU A 33 17.47 14.24 1.12
N PHE A 34 16.17 13.96 1.30
CA PHE A 34 15.07 14.89 1.01
C PHE A 34 14.42 15.50 2.27
N GLY A 35 14.86 15.09 3.45
CA GLY A 35 14.31 15.52 4.73
C GLY A 35 13.06 14.75 5.16
N PRO A 36 12.48 15.10 6.32
CA PRO A 36 11.39 14.35 6.95
C PRO A 36 10.02 14.52 6.28
N GLY A 37 9.89 15.38 5.26
CA GLY A 37 8.61 15.62 4.56
C GLY A 37 8.01 14.37 3.91
N ILE A 38 8.86 13.41 3.53
CA ILE A 38 8.40 12.12 2.99
C ILE A 38 7.58 11.31 4.00
N LEU A 39 7.83 11.46 5.31
CA LEU A 39 7.07 10.74 6.35
C LEU A 39 5.62 11.24 6.42
N VAL A 40 5.40 12.54 6.21
CA VAL A 40 4.05 13.13 6.15
C VAL A 40 3.30 12.59 4.93
N THR A 41 3.98 12.53 3.80
CA THR A 41 3.46 11.95 2.55
C THR A 41 3.09 10.47 2.73
N LEU A 42 3.96 9.68 3.35
CA LEU A 42 3.75 8.26 3.61
C LEU A 42 2.57 8.00 4.55
N THR A 43 2.46 8.78 5.62
CA THR A 43 1.34 8.67 6.57
C THR A 43 0.02 9.06 5.92
N LEU A 44 0.01 10.14 5.13
CA LEU A 44 -1.18 10.57 4.39
C LEU A 44 -1.64 9.54 3.36
N ALA A 45 -0.71 8.98 2.58
CA ALA A 45 -1.00 7.90 1.63
C ALA A 45 -1.54 6.66 2.34
N THR A 46 -0.92 6.25 3.45
CA THR A 46 -1.35 5.08 4.23
C THR A 46 -2.77 5.26 4.78
N VAL A 47 -3.06 6.41 5.40
CA VAL A 47 -4.39 6.72 5.94
C VAL A 47 -5.43 6.73 4.83
N THR A 48 -5.12 7.37 3.69
CA THR A 48 -6.02 7.44 2.54
C THR A 48 -6.31 6.05 1.97
N ALA A 49 -5.27 5.21 1.82
CA ALA A 49 -5.42 3.86 1.30
C ALA A 49 -6.29 2.98 2.20
N LEU A 50 -6.03 3.00 3.51
CA LEU A 50 -6.81 2.23 4.49
C LEU A 50 -8.25 2.71 4.58
N ALA A 51 -8.48 4.03 4.51
CA ALA A 51 -9.81 4.61 4.49
C ALA A 51 -10.58 4.21 3.23
N ALA A 52 -9.96 4.32 2.05
CA ALA A 52 -10.56 3.95 0.77
C ALA A 52 -10.88 2.45 0.70
N GLU A 53 -9.95 1.60 1.14
CA GLU A 53 -10.16 0.15 1.19
C GLU A 53 -11.28 -0.22 2.16
N THR A 54 -11.27 0.33 3.37
CA THR A 54 -12.34 0.07 4.35
C THR A 54 -13.69 0.55 3.84
N ALA A 55 -13.75 1.70 3.16
CA ALA A 55 -14.98 2.23 2.58
C ALA A 55 -15.52 1.31 1.47
N MET A 56 -14.66 0.82 0.58
CA MET A 56 -15.06 -0.07 -0.51
C MET A 56 -15.47 -1.46 -0.02
N LEU A 57 -14.77 -2.02 0.97
CA LEU A 57 -15.15 -3.28 1.59
C LEU A 57 -16.50 -3.20 2.30
N LYS A 58 -16.76 -2.09 3.01
CA LYS A 58 -18.06 -1.81 3.61
C LYS A 58 -19.15 -1.68 2.54
N ALA A 59 -18.86 -0.97 1.44
CA ALA A 59 -19.80 -0.83 0.33
C ALA A 59 -20.12 -2.15 -0.37
N ARG A 60 -19.16 -3.09 -0.46
CA ARG A 60 -19.36 -4.44 -0.99
C ARG A 60 -19.93 -5.44 0.03
N GLY A 61 -20.10 -5.06 1.30
CA GLY A 61 -20.60 -5.95 2.35
C GLY A 61 -19.65 -7.07 2.79
N TYR A 62 -18.34 -6.94 2.50
CA TYR A 62 -17.33 -7.94 2.91
C TYR A 62 -16.78 -7.63 4.32
N PRO A 63 -16.38 -8.67 5.09
CA PRO A 63 -15.70 -8.46 6.36
C PRO A 63 -14.36 -7.77 6.13
N ALA A 64 -14.16 -6.60 6.76
CA ALA A 64 -12.94 -5.79 6.57
C ALA A 64 -11.65 -6.46 7.10
N LYS A 65 -11.77 -7.39 8.05
CA LYS A 65 -10.63 -8.00 8.76
C LYS A 65 -9.63 -8.73 7.83
N PRO A 66 -10.03 -9.69 6.98
CA PRO A 66 -9.08 -10.42 6.13
C PRO A 66 -8.35 -9.55 5.09
N PHE A 67 -9.00 -8.51 4.57
CA PHE A 67 -8.39 -7.64 3.56
C PHE A 67 -7.45 -6.59 4.17
N LEU A 68 -7.75 -6.10 5.37
CA LEU A 68 -6.82 -5.24 6.12
C LEU A 68 -5.55 -5.99 6.54
N THR A 69 -5.63 -7.30 6.75
CA THR A 69 -4.47 -8.12 7.13
C THR A 69 -3.56 -8.47 5.96
N ASP A 70 -3.97 -8.25 4.71
CA ASP A 70 -3.17 -8.65 3.54
C ASP A 70 -1.99 -7.69 3.25
N LEU A 71 -1.92 -6.53 3.92
CA LEU A 71 -0.88 -5.49 3.75
C LEU A 71 -0.78 -4.87 2.35
N SER A 72 -1.48 -5.40 1.35
CA SER A 72 -1.38 -4.99 -0.05
C SER A 72 -1.76 -3.53 -0.30
N ALA A 73 -2.74 -2.97 0.42
CA ALA A 73 -3.07 -1.54 0.30
C ALA A 73 -1.95 -0.64 0.84
N ILE A 74 -1.27 -1.05 1.92
CA ILE A 74 -0.15 -0.29 2.48
C ILE A 74 1.03 -0.33 1.52
N VAL A 75 1.37 -1.50 0.97
CA VAL A 75 2.43 -1.64 -0.03
C VAL A 75 2.13 -0.76 -1.26
N THR A 76 0.89 -0.79 -1.76
CA THR A 76 0.49 0.04 -2.91
C THR A 76 0.64 1.53 -2.59
N ALA A 77 0.18 1.97 -1.41
CA ALA A 77 0.29 3.36 -0.98
C ALA A 77 1.74 3.82 -0.85
N TRP A 78 2.61 2.97 -0.28
CA TRP A 78 4.02 3.29 -0.05
C TRP A 78 4.79 3.37 -1.36
N LEU A 79 4.60 2.40 -2.26
CA LEU A 79 5.25 2.42 -3.58
C LEU A 79 4.83 3.64 -4.40
N LEU A 80 3.54 4.00 -4.37
CA LEU A 80 3.03 5.21 -5.03
C LEU A 80 3.62 6.47 -4.40
N ALA A 81 3.61 6.59 -3.07
CA ALA A 81 4.15 7.73 -2.35
C ALA A 81 5.65 7.94 -2.60
N LEU A 82 6.43 6.85 -2.66
CA LEU A 82 7.87 6.90 -2.93
C LEU A 82 8.21 7.16 -4.40
N SER A 83 7.28 6.87 -5.32
CA SER A 83 7.45 7.15 -6.75
C SER A 83 7.17 8.61 -7.11
N LEU A 84 6.53 9.37 -6.20
CA LEU A 84 6.24 10.79 -6.40
C LEU A 84 7.33 11.67 -5.77
N PRO A 85 7.56 12.88 -6.32
CA PRO A 85 8.44 13.86 -5.68
C PRO A 85 7.95 14.22 -4.27
N SER A 86 8.85 14.36 -3.29
CA SER A 86 8.50 14.79 -1.92
C SER A 86 7.89 16.19 -1.84
N LEU A 87 8.18 17.03 -2.83
CA LEU A 87 7.63 18.37 -3.01
C LEU A 87 6.26 18.36 -3.73
N ALA A 88 5.73 17.19 -4.06
CA ALA A 88 4.41 17.09 -4.68
C ALA A 88 3.34 17.63 -3.74
N PRO A 89 2.30 18.30 -4.27
CA PRO A 89 1.18 18.75 -3.46
C PRO A 89 0.48 17.58 -2.76
N TRP A 90 0.15 17.76 -1.48
CA TRP A 90 -0.49 16.73 -0.65
C TRP A 90 -1.79 16.17 -1.26
N TRP A 91 -2.56 16.99 -1.97
CA TRP A 91 -3.80 16.57 -2.64
C TRP A 91 -3.56 15.56 -3.76
N LEU A 92 -2.41 15.62 -4.43
CA LEU A 92 -2.06 14.70 -5.52
C LEU A 92 -1.90 13.28 -4.97
N ILE A 93 -1.27 13.17 -3.81
CA ILE A 93 -1.04 11.89 -3.14
C ILE A 93 -2.36 11.27 -2.70
N ILE A 94 -3.24 12.06 -2.10
CA ILE A 94 -4.58 11.60 -1.69
C ILE A 94 -5.36 11.09 -2.91
N THR A 95 -5.47 11.91 -3.96
CA THR A 95 -6.25 11.56 -5.16
C THR A 95 -5.67 10.35 -5.90
N GLY A 96 -4.34 10.29 -6.04
CA GLY A 96 -3.64 9.17 -6.66
C GLY A 96 -3.80 7.87 -5.88
N THR A 97 -3.63 7.90 -4.56
CA THR A 97 -3.83 6.72 -3.71
C THR A 97 -5.29 6.27 -3.71
N LEU A 98 -6.25 7.19 -3.65
CA LEU A 98 -7.67 6.86 -3.71
C LEU A 98 -8.01 6.20 -5.05
N PHE A 99 -7.53 6.74 -6.16
CA PHE A 99 -7.72 6.15 -7.48
C PHE A 99 -7.10 4.75 -7.57
N ALA A 100 -5.88 4.56 -7.07
CA ALA A 100 -5.23 3.26 -7.07
C ALA A 100 -6.04 2.20 -6.29
N ILE A 101 -6.55 2.52 -5.11
CA ILE A 101 -7.31 1.56 -4.29
C ILE A 101 -8.72 1.31 -4.84
N VAL A 102 -9.42 2.35 -5.29
CA VAL A 102 -10.80 2.22 -5.78
C VAL A 102 -10.83 1.60 -7.17
N VAL A 103 -10.02 2.12 -8.09
CA VAL A 103 -10.06 1.75 -9.51
C VAL A 103 -9.12 0.58 -9.82
N ALA A 104 -7.87 0.62 -9.37
CA ALA A 104 -6.94 -0.46 -9.72
C ALA A 104 -7.17 -1.72 -8.89
N LYS A 105 -7.52 -1.59 -7.60
CA LYS A 105 -7.78 -2.75 -6.73
C LYS A 105 -9.24 -3.21 -6.77
N HIS A 106 -10.18 -2.37 -6.34
CA HIS A 106 -11.56 -2.82 -6.14
C HIS A 106 -12.38 -2.99 -7.42
N LEU A 107 -11.98 -2.39 -8.54
CA LEU A 107 -12.74 -2.51 -9.79
C LEU A 107 -12.47 -3.84 -10.52
N TYR A 108 -11.30 -4.44 -10.30
CA TYR A 108 -10.91 -5.71 -10.93
C TYR A 108 -11.23 -6.97 -10.11
N GLY A 109 -11.57 -6.82 -8.83
CA GLY A 109 -12.04 -7.95 -8.01
C GLY A 109 -11.38 -7.99 -6.66
#